data_AF-A0A3A5JDZ6-F1
#
_entry.id   AF-A0A3A5JDZ6-F1
#
_cell.length_a   1.000
_cell.length_b   1.000
_cell.length_c   1.000
_cell.angle_alpha   90.00
_cell.angle_beta   90.00
_cell.angle_gamma   90.00
#
_symmetry.space_group_name_H-M   'P 1'
#
loop_
_entity.id
_entity.type
_entity.pdbx_description
1 polymer ?
#
loop_
_entity_poly.entity_id
_entity_poly.type
_entity_poly.pdbx_seq_one_letter_code
_entity_poly.pdbx_strand_id
1 'polypeptide(L)'
;MTEDESDVAIREVQTATLRQHESQSSSSFRVSITPAIRAAGLESGGSFRFMPSEVDELGVLPALGSEESIDGRREPLARNIRREGANQGTLRLVIPREALEAIHEFPDVDAIDPEDPPELTVWAGDRMLAFELAERRSVTVDRDQGGDVDDQETR
;
A
#
# COMPACT_ATOMS: atom_id res chain seq x y z
N MET A 1 2.27 32.51 20.52
CA MET A 1 1.39 31.79 19.59
C MET A 1 2.30 30.80 18.90
N THR A 2 2.34 29.57 19.41
CA THR A 2 3.19 28.51 18.87
C THR A 2 2.25 27.68 18.03
N GLU A 3 2.48 27.69 16.72
CA GLU A 3 1.79 26.82 15.78
C GLU A 3 2.01 25.39 16.27
N ASP A 4 0.91 24.71 16.57
CA ASP A 4 0.88 23.31 16.93
C ASP A 4 1.42 22.56 15.71
N GLU A 5 2.68 22.13 15.79
CA GLU A 5 3.26 21.13 14.89
C GLU A 5 2.46 19.84 15.13
N SER A 6 1.29 19.77 14.50
CA SER A 6 0.39 18.64 14.62
C SER A 6 1.03 17.47 13.87
N ASP A 7 1.85 16.72 14.60
CA ASP A 7 2.39 15.44 14.15
C ASP A 7 1.22 14.56 13.69
N VAL A 8 1.11 14.35 12.38
CA VAL A 8 0.03 13.53 11.82
C VAL A 8 0.39 12.09 12.09
N ALA A 9 -0.16 11.54 13.17
CA ALA A 9 0.03 10.15 13.54
C ALA A 9 -0.51 9.22 12.43
N ILE A 10 0.40 8.57 11.72
CA ILE A 10 0.09 7.47 10.80
C ILE A 10 0.29 6.13 11.52
N ARG A 11 -0.50 5.13 11.14
CA ARG A 11 -0.38 3.76 11.66
C ARG A 11 -0.48 2.75 10.53
N GLU A 12 0.13 1.58 10.71
CA GLU A 12 -0.03 0.49 9.76
C GLU A 12 -1.51 0.08 9.71
N VAL A 13 -2.07 0.02 8.51
CA VAL A 13 -3.48 -0.33 8.32
C VAL A 13 -3.63 -1.67 7.61
N GLN A 14 -2.81 -1.93 6.60
CA GLN A 14 -2.90 -3.15 5.81
C GLN A 14 -1.64 -3.37 4.97
N THR A 15 -1.42 -4.62 4.57
CA THR A 15 -0.57 -4.98 3.43
C THR A 15 -1.45 -5.14 2.19
N ALA A 16 -0.97 -4.69 1.03
CA ALA A 16 -1.69 -4.75 -0.23
C ALA A 16 -0.78 -5.20 -1.38
N THR A 17 -1.24 -6.20 -2.12
CA THR A 17 -0.54 -6.69 -3.32
C THR A 17 -0.63 -5.68 -4.47
N LEU A 18 0.52 -5.36 -5.07
CA LEU A 18 0.60 -4.50 -6.24
C LEU A 18 0.18 -5.28 -7.49
N ARG A 19 -0.93 -4.89 -8.13
CA ARG A 19 -1.41 -5.57 -9.33
C ARG A 19 -1.10 -4.75 -10.57
N GLN A 20 -0.44 -5.39 -11.54
CA GLN A 20 -0.32 -4.81 -12.86
C GLN A 20 -1.70 -4.79 -13.55
N HIS A 21 -2.01 -3.67 -14.19
CA HIS A 21 -3.15 -3.50 -15.05
C HIS A 21 -2.61 -3.21 -16.45
N GLU A 22 -2.62 -4.24 -17.29
CA GLU A 22 -2.34 -4.08 -18.70
C GLU A 22 -3.48 -3.29 -19.35
N SER A 23 -3.16 -2.10 -19.85
CA SER A 23 -3.98 -1.41 -20.83
C SER A 23 -3.19 -1.27 -22.12
N GLN A 24 -3.89 -1.22 -23.25
CA GLN A 24 -3.37 -1.33 -24.63
C GLN A 24 -2.20 -0.38 -24.99
N SER A 25 -1.78 0.53 -24.12
CA SER A 25 -0.72 1.50 -24.38
C SER A 25 0.22 1.77 -23.20
N SER A 26 -0.06 1.24 -21.99
CA SER A 26 0.79 1.42 -20.81
C SER A 26 0.45 0.39 -19.73
N SER A 27 1.48 -0.20 -19.12
CA SER A 27 1.34 -0.89 -17.84
C SER A 27 1.09 0.15 -16.74
N SER A 28 0.07 -0.08 -15.91
CA SER A 28 -0.20 0.74 -14.73
C SER A 28 -0.33 -0.17 -13.53
N PHE A 29 0.13 0.27 -12.36
CA PHE A 29 0.07 -0.52 -11.15
C PHE A 29 -1.01 0.00 -10.23
N ARG A 30 -1.84 -0.90 -9.71
CA ARG A 30 -2.94 -0.56 -8.80
C ARG A 30 -2.85 -1.37 -7.51
N VAL A 31 -3.33 -0.76 -6.44
CA VAL A 31 -3.51 -1.38 -5.13
C VAL A 31 -4.95 -1.18 -4.65
N SER A 32 -5.51 -2.19 -4.00
CA SER A 32 -6.85 -2.14 -3.42
C SER A 32 -6.73 -1.94 -1.91
N ILE A 33 -6.92 -0.70 -1.47
CA ILE A 33 -6.54 -0.22 -0.12
C ILE A 33 -7.71 0.48 0.59
N THR A 34 -8.87 -0.16 0.57
CA THR A 34 -10.11 0.43 1.13
C THR A 34 -9.99 0.79 2.61
N PRO A 35 -9.49 -0.10 3.50
CA PRO A 35 -9.21 0.26 4.88
C PRO A 35 -8.33 1.50 5.03
N ALA A 36 -7.21 1.58 4.30
CA ALA A 36 -6.27 2.70 4.40
C ALA A 36 -6.89 4.02 3.92
N ILE A 37 -7.60 4.00 2.78
CA ILE A 37 -8.30 5.19 2.26
C ILE A 37 -9.34 5.72 3.27
N ARG A 38 -10.09 4.82 3.91
CA ARG A 38 -11.07 5.19 4.93
C ARG A 38 -10.39 5.69 6.21
N ALA A 39 -9.27 5.09 6.60
CA ALA A 39 -8.48 5.56 7.74
C ALA A 39 -7.89 6.96 7.50
N ALA A 40 -7.61 7.31 6.25
CA ALA A 40 -7.23 8.66 5.85
C ALA A 40 -8.41 9.65 5.75
N GLY A 41 -9.63 9.22 6.07
CA GLY A 41 -10.82 10.07 6.03
C GLY A 41 -11.30 10.39 4.61
N LEU A 42 -10.91 9.59 3.62
CA LEU A 42 -11.24 9.84 2.21
C LEU A 42 -12.14 8.76 1.61
N GLU A 43 -12.72 9.10 0.46
CA GLU A 43 -13.63 8.23 -0.28
C GLU A 43 -13.44 8.35 -1.80
N SER A 44 -14.23 7.59 -2.56
CA SER A 44 -14.22 7.69 -4.02
C SER A 44 -14.56 9.10 -4.49
N GLY A 45 -13.74 9.66 -5.40
CA GLY A 45 -13.88 11.04 -5.85
C GLY A 45 -12.78 11.95 -5.30
N GLY A 46 -12.18 11.60 -4.16
CA GLY A 46 -10.95 12.20 -3.69
C GLY A 46 -9.72 11.73 -4.48
N SER A 47 -8.57 12.24 -4.09
CA SER A 47 -7.29 11.95 -4.73
C SER A 47 -6.14 11.92 -3.74
N PHE A 48 -5.02 11.35 -4.17
CA PHE A 48 -3.75 11.38 -3.47
C PHE A 48 -2.66 11.91 -4.40
N ARG A 49 -1.80 12.79 -3.89
CA ARG A 49 -0.59 13.25 -4.55
C ARG A 49 0.62 12.57 -3.91
N PHE A 50 1.32 11.75 -4.68
CA PHE A 50 2.54 11.07 -4.24
C PHE A 50 3.72 12.04 -4.19
N MET A 51 4.63 11.84 -3.22
CA MET A 51 5.84 12.67 -3.06
C MET A 51 7.09 11.77 -3.05
N PRO A 52 7.56 11.32 -4.22
CA PRO A 52 8.74 10.46 -4.32
C PRO A 52 10.02 11.13 -3.81
N SER A 53 10.09 12.47 -3.85
CA SER A 53 11.24 13.24 -3.35
C SER A 53 11.48 13.08 -1.85
N GLU A 54 10.46 12.71 -1.09
CA GLU A 54 10.53 12.63 0.37
C GLU A 54 10.95 11.24 0.86
N VAL A 55 11.09 10.25 -0.04
CA VAL A 55 11.38 8.86 0.33
C VAL A 55 12.76 8.71 0.98
N ASP A 56 13.76 9.45 0.51
CA ASP A 56 15.10 9.44 1.10
C ASP A 56 15.10 9.97 2.55
N GLU A 57 14.20 10.90 2.88
CA GLU A 57 14.10 11.48 4.22
C GLU A 57 13.23 10.62 5.14
N LEU A 58 12.08 10.15 4.65
CA LEU A 58 11.06 9.48 5.46
C LEU A 58 11.21 7.95 5.49
N GLY A 59 11.99 7.37 4.58
CA GLY A 59 12.13 5.92 4.41
C GLY A 59 10.92 5.22 3.79
N VAL A 60 9.81 5.95 3.60
CA VAL A 60 8.55 5.48 3.03
C VAL A 60 8.08 6.45 1.94
N LEU A 61 7.26 5.99 1.00
CA LEU A 61 6.62 6.84 -0.01
C LEU A 61 5.35 7.48 0.55
N PRO A 62 5.34 8.79 0.87
CA PRO A 62 4.14 9.46 1.32
C PRO A 62 3.23 9.83 0.15
N ALA A 63 1.94 9.94 0.46
CA ALA A 63 0.94 10.50 -0.42
C ALA A 63 -0.05 11.36 0.37
N LEU A 64 -0.22 12.62 -0.04
CA LEU A 64 -1.14 13.55 0.59
C LEU A 64 -2.51 13.48 -0.08
N GLY A 65 -3.52 13.31 0.74
CA GLY A 65 -4.91 13.15 0.36
C GLY A 65 -5.65 14.47 0.22
N SER A 66 -6.54 14.52 -0.76
CA SER A 66 -7.51 15.61 -0.95
C SER A 66 -8.89 15.02 -1.21
N GLU A 67 -9.92 15.70 -0.69
CA GLU A 67 -11.33 15.38 -0.98
C GLU A 67 -11.69 15.70 -2.43
N GLU A 68 -10.90 16.56 -3.09
CA GLU A 68 -11.10 16.96 -4.47
C GLU A 68 -10.43 15.99 -5.45
N SER A 69 -11.09 15.80 -6.59
CA SER A 69 -10.51 15.07 -7.71
C SER A 69 -9.47 15.95 -8.40
N ILE A 70 -8.23 15.49 -8.44
CA ILE A 70 -7.15 16.21 -9.12
C ILE A 70 -7.02 15.70 -10.56
N ASP A 71 -6.87 16.64 -11.50
CA ASP A 71 -6.60 16.34 -12.89
C ASP A 71 -5.15 15.86 -13.07
N GLY A 72 -5.00 14.56 -13.31
CA GLY A 72 -3.68 13.93 -13.46
C GLY A 72 -2.87 14.37 -14.68
N ARG A 73 -3.43 15.19 -15.59
CA ARG A 73 -2.65 15.79 -16.69
C ARG A 73 -1.89 17.03 -16.21
N ARG A 74 -2.43 17.72 -15.21
CA ARG A 74 -1.79 18.89 -14.58
C ARG A 74 -0.87 18.48 -13.43
N GLU A 75 -1.23 17.43 -12.71
CA GLU A 75 -0.42 16.86 -11.63
C GLU A 75 -0.07 15.39 -11.92
N PRO A 76 1.10 15.10 -12.52
CA PRO A 76 1.45 13.76 -13.01
C PRO A 76 1.59 12.73 -11.88
N LEU A 77 1.81 13.19 -10.65
CA LEU A 77 1.89 12.38 -9.44
C LEU A 77 0.58 12.33 -8.65
N ALA A 78 -0.49 12.96 -9.11
CA ALA A 78 -1.79 12.88 -8.45
C ALA A 78 -2.65 11.77 -9.06
N ARG A 79 -3.29 10.96 -8.21
CA ARG A 79 -4.12 9.84 -8.64
C ARG A 79 -5.44 9.84 -7.88
N ASN A 80 -6.51 9.66 -8.63
CA ASN A 80 -7.86 9.66 -8.10
C ASN A 80 -8.20 8.32 -7.46
N ILE A 81 -8.92 8.37 -6.35
CA ILE A 81 -9.49 7.19 -5.70
C ILE A 81 -10.63 6.67 -6.58
N ARG A 82 -10.55 5.42 -7.00
CA ARG A 82 -11.55 4.79 -7.88
C ARG A 82 -12.20 3.61 -7.17
N ARG A 83 -13.47 3.35 -7.51
CA ARG A 83 -14.16 2.12 -7.11
C ARG A 83 -13.79 0.97 -8.06
N GLU A 84 -13.74 -0.24 -7.53
CA GLU A 84 -13.47 -1.49 -8.24
C GLU A 84 -14.45 -2.59 -7.82
N GLY A 85 -14.69 -3.53 -8.73
CA GLY A 85 -15.54 -4.71 -8.53
C GLY A 85 -17.01 -4.48 -8.90
N ALA A 86 -17.74 -5.57 -9.10
CA ALA A 86 -19.15 -5.54 -9.52
C ALA A 86 -20.06 -4.76 -8.54
N ASN A 87 -19.73 -4.82 -7.24
CA ASN A 87 -20.48 -4.14 -6.19
C ASN A 87 -19.91 -2.75 -5.84
N GLN A 88 -18.84 -2.30 -6.51
CA GLN A 88 -18.15 -1.03 -6.28
C GLN A 88 -17.72 -0.74 -4.82
N GLY A 89 -17.71 -1.76 -3.95
CA GLY A 89 -17.39 -1.60 -2.53
C GLY A 89 -15.89 -1.44 -2.23
N THR A 90 -15.03 -1.83 -3.18
CA THR A 90 -13.59 -1.76 -3.05
C THR A 90 -13.07 -0.45 -3.63
N LEU A 91 -12.32 0.31 -2.84
CA LEU A 91 -11.56 1.46 -3.28
C LEU A 91 -10.13 1.03 -3.67
N ARG A 92 -9.69 1.53 -4.82
CA ARG A 92 -8.36 1.32 -5.37
C ARG A 92 -7.66 2.63 -5.68
N LEU A 93 -6.34 2.57 -5.69
CA LEU A 93 -5.45 3.64 -6.10
C LEU A 93 -4.49 3.12 -7.17
N VAL A 94 -4.23 3.92 -8.19
CA VAL A 94 -3.13 3.66 -9.14
C VAL A 94 -1.91 4.36 -8.58
N ILE A 95 -0.77 3.69 -8.52
CA ILE A 95 0.50 4.30 -8.09
C ILE A 95 1.29 4.64 -9.36
N PRO A 96 1.74 5.90 -9.54
CA PRO A 96 2.61 6.27 -10.66
C PRO A 96 3.89 5.44 -10.63
N ARG A 97 4.40 5.09 -11.82
CA ARG A 97 5.67 4.37 -11.96
C ARG A 97 6.82 5.07 -11.23
N GLU A 98 6.98 6.37 -11.46
CA GLU A 98 7.99 7.21 -10.80
C GLU A 98 7.90 7.15 -9.27
N ALA A 99 6.69 7.01 -8.72
CA ALA A 99 6.50 6.90 -7.28
C ALA A 99 6.88 5.52 -6.74
N LEU A 100 6.62 4.44 -7.49
CA LEU A 100 7.06 3.09 -7.13
C LEU A 100 8.58 2.95 -7.17
N GLU A 101 9.21 3.48 -8.22
CA GLU A 101 10.67 3.44 -8.41
C GLU A 101 11.43 4.22 -7.33
N ALA A 102 10.75 5.14 -6.63
CA ALA A 102 11.33 5.87 -5.51
C ALA A 102 11.36 5.06 -4.21
N ILE A 103 10.55 4.00 -4.06
CA ILE A 103 10.54 3.17 -2.85
C ILE A 103 11.88 2.43 -2.75
N HIS A 104 12.50 2.48 -1.56
CA HIS A 104 13.76 1.78 -1.29
C HIS A 104 13.64 0.29 -1.59
N GLU A 105 14.65 -0.25 -2.29
CA GLU A 105 14.74 -1.67 -2.69
C GLU A 105 13.58 -2.18 -3.56
N PHE A 106 12.76 -1.29 -4.10
CA PHE A 106 11.66 -1.68 -4.97
C PHE A 106 12.19 -2.29 -6.28
N PRO A 107 11.64 -3.44 -6.73
CA PRO A 107 12.10 -4.09 -7.95
C PRO A 107 11.87 -3.21 -9.18
N ASP A 108 12.67 -3.41 -10.22
CA ASP A 108 12.44 -2.75 -11.50
C ASP A 108 11.00 -3.01 -11.98
N VAL A 109 10.27 -1.93 -12.26
CA VAL A 109 8.84 -1.96 -12.54
C VAL A 109 8.52 -2.78 -13.80
N ASP A 110 9.42 -2.84 -14.77
CA ASP A 110 9.25 -3.64 -15.99
C ASP A 110 9.60 -5.13 -15.76
N ALA A 111 10.26 -5.46 -14.66
CA ALA A 111 10.65 -6.82 -14.28
C ALA A 111 9.71 -7.48 -13.26
N ILE A 112 8.61 -6.81 -12.87
CA ILE A 112 7.63 -7.35 -11.93
C ILE A 112 6.97 -8.60 -12.53
N ASP A 113 7.10 -9.72 -11.81
CA ASP A 113 6.42 -10.97 -12.13
C ASP A 113 4.92 -10.85 -11.79
N PRO A 114 4.00 -11.04 -12.75
CA PRO A 114 2.57 -10.99 -12.49
C PRO A 114 2.04 -12.17 -11.65
N GLU A 115 2.78 -13.28 -11.57
CA GLU A 115 2.46 -14.46 -10.75
C GLU A 115 2.95 -14.30 -9.30
N ASP A 116 4.03 -13.53 -9.08
CA ASP A 116 4.57 -13.19 -7.76
C ASP A 116 4.78 -11.67 -7.59
N PRO A 117 3.69 -10.87 -7.61
CA PRO A 117 3.79 -9.42 -7.50
C PRO A 117 4.28 -8.96 -6.12
N PRO A 118 4.99 -7.81 -6.04
CA PRO A 118 5.40 -7.26 -4.76
C PRO A 118 4.19 -6.81 -3.93
N GLU A 119 4.36 -6.88 -2.62
CA GLU A 119 3.37 -6.41 -1.65
C GLU A 119 3.88 -5.12 -1.00
N LEU A 120 2.95 -4.20 -0.74
CA LEU A 120 3.24 -2.94 -0.07
C LEU A 120 2.55 -2.93 1.29
N THR A 121 3.31 -2.62 2.34
CA THR A 121 2.70 -2.22 3.60
C THR A 121 2.19 -0.79 3.47
N VAL A 122 1.01 -0.52 4.00
CA VAL A 122 0.31 0.77 3.87
C VAL A 122 -0.01 1.32 5.24
N TRP A 123 0.54 2.49 5.54
CA TRP A 123 0.16 3.30 6.70
C TRP A 123 -0.84 4.36 6.28
N ALA A 124 -1.72 4.71 7.21
CA ALA A 124 -2.65 5.81 7.02
C ALA A 124 -2.81 6.62 8.30
N GLY A 125 -3.01 7.91 8.11
CA GLY A 125 -3.39 8.90 9.12
C GLY A 125 -4.26 9.98 8.46
N ASP A 126 -4.61 11.04 9.18
CA ASP A 126 -5.50 12.08 8.67
C ASP A 126 -5.01 12.63 7.32
N ARG A 127 -5.79 12.39 6.26
CA ARG A 127 -5.48 12.80 4.87
C ARG A 127 -4.11 12.37 4.37
N MET A 128 -3.52 11.31 4.92
CA MET A 128 -2.17 10.87 4.54
C MET A 128 -2.12 9.36 4.39
N LEU A 129 -1.40 8.92 3.37
CA LEU A 129 -0.96 7.54 3.21
C LEU A 129 0.57 7.49 3.15
N ALA A 130 1.15 6.37 3.56
CA ALA A 130 2.53 6.04 3.28
C ALA A 130 2.62 4.60 2.77
N PHE A 131 3.64 4.31 1.95
CA PHE A 131 3.87 3.01 1.33
C PHE A 131 5.34 2.60 1.46
N GLU A 132 5.57 1.32 1.76
CA GLU A 132 6.89 0.70 1.84
C GLU A 132 6.76 -0.72 1.28
N LEU A 133 7.87 -1.29 0.82
CA LEU A 133 7.89 -2.69 0.41
C LEU A 133 7.67 -3.58 1.63
N ALA A 134 6.68 -4.47 1.56
CA ALA A 134 6.37 -5.35 2.69
C ALA A 134 7.53 -6.33 2.95
N GLU A 135 7.99 -6.42 4.20
CA GLU A 135 8.98 -7.41 4.60
C GLU A 135 8.42 -8.83 4.37
N ARG A 136 9.09 -9.64 3.53
CA ARG A 136 8.79 -11.07 3.40
C ARG A 136 9.22 -11.81 4.67
N ARG A 137 8.34 -11.86 5.68
CA ARG A 137 8.53 -12.75 6.83
C ARG A 137 8.10 -14.17 6.47
N SER A 138 9.06 -15.02 6.14
CA SER A 138 8.84 -16.46 6.01
C SER A 138 8.62 -17.06 7.40
N VAL A 139 7.37 -17.39 7.74
CA VAL A 139 7.06 -18.15 8.94
C VAL A 139 7.25 -19.64 8.63
N THR A 140 8.36 -20.22 9.08
CA THR A 140 8.53 -21.68 9.10
C THR A 140 7.67 -22.25 10.21
N VAL A 141 6.55 -22.89 9.84
CA VAL A 141 5.75 -23.68 10.78
C VAL A 141 6.40 -25.06 10.88
N ASP A 142 7.13 -25.30 11.96
CA ASP A 142 7.58 -26.64 12.30
C ASP A 142 6.36 -27.47 12.75
N ARG A 143 6.07 -28.55 12.01
CA ARG A 143 4.93 -29.44 12.27
C ARG A 143 5.31 -30.64 13.15
N ASP A 144 6.44 -30.60 13.84
CA ASP A 144 6.97 -31.71 14.63
C ASP A 144 6.92 -31.41 16.15
N GLN A 145 5.73 -31.09 16.67
CA GLN A 145 5.41 -31.22 18.10
C GLN A 145 4.05 -31.89 18.27
N GLY A 146 3.98 -33.15 17.83
CA GLY A 146 2.96 -34.11 18.28
C GLY A 146 3.57 -34.93 19.41
N GLY A 147 3.26 -34.53 20.63
CA GLY A 147 3.91 -34.98 21.86
C GLY A 147 3.86 -36.47 22.16
N ASP A 148 4.87 -36.87 22.92
CA ASP A 148 5.01 -38.10 23.69
C ASP A 148 3.70 -38.49 24.41
N VAL A 149 3.22 -39.69 24.13
CA VAL A 149 2.35 -40.43 25.05
C VAL A 149 3.17 -41.57 25.64
N ASP A 150 3.84 -41.24 26.74
CA ASP A 150 4.21 -42.19 27.79
C ASP A 150 2.92 -42.50 28.56
N ASP A 151 2.39 -43.71 28.44
CA ASP A 151 1.44 -44.23 29.43
C ASP A 151 1.85 -45.64 29.84
N GLN A 152 1.86 -45.80 31.16
CA GLN A 152 2.69 -46.71 31.90
C GLN A 152 2.10 -48.11 32.03
N GLU A 153 3.01 -49.07 32.13
CA GLU A 153 2.79 -50.38 32.72
C GLU A 153 2.06 -50.26 34.08
N THR A 154 0.91 -50.90 34.24
CA THR A 154 0.39 -51.27 35.57
C THR A 154 -0.36 -52.61 35.51
N ARG A 155 0.38 -53.66 35.89
CA ARG A 155 0.00 -54.90 36.61
C ARG A 155 -1.08 -55.84 36.07
#